data_AF-A0A933IC83-F1
#
_entry.id   AF-A0A933IC83-F1
#
_cell.length_a   1.000
_cell.length_b   1.000
_cell.length_c   1.000
_cell.angle_alpha   90.00
_cell.angle_beta   90.00
_cell.angle_gamma   90.00
#
_symmetry.space_group_name_H-M   'P 1'
#
loop_
_entity.id
_entity.type
_entity.pdbx_description
1 polymer ?
#
loop_
_entity_poly.entity_id
_entity_poly.type
_entity_poly.pdbx_seq_one_letter_code
_entity_poly.pdbx_strand_id
1 'polypeptide(L)'
;MTRSQEARGLLASCQLCPRQCGVNRAQNQKGFCRSGRLPIVSSYNAHLGEEPPISGSRGSGTIFFANCNMACVYCQNWPISQLGQGQEVTFDRLAGMMLELQERGCHNINFVTPSHMIAQILIALPLAVETGFNLPLVYNSSGYDSQNSLKLMDGVVDIYLPEAETIKGKAVRHSVWGRGQVVDIEGDGDDMKLSIVFKGGVKKKIMAGFVEFI
;
A
#
# COMPACT_ATOMS: atom_id res chain seq x y z
N MET A 1 -1.07 0.28 -26.04
CA MET A 1 0.09 0.04 -25.16
C MET A 1 -0.30 -1.02 -24.14
N THR A 2 0.61 -1.91 -23.76
CA THR A 2 0.36 -2.86 -22.67
C THR A 2 0.48 -2.15 -21.31
N ARG A 3 -0.18 -2.67 -20.27
CA ARG A 3 -0.07 -2.11 -18.90
C ARG A 3 1.38 -2.04 -18.40
N SER A 4 2.23 -2.97 -18.82
CA SER A 4 3.66 -2.96 -18.50
C SER A 4 4.41 -1.78 -19.16
N GLN A 5 4.04 -1.40 -20.40
CA GLN A 5 4.61 -0.22 -21.07
C GLN A 5 4.17 1.07 -20.36
N GLU A 6 2.89 1.18 -20.00
CA GLU A 6 2.36 2.30 -19.23
C GLU A 6 3.04 2.42 -17.85
N ALA A 7 3.19 1.30 -17.15
CA ALA A 7 3.90 1.21 -15.88
C ALA A 7 5.36 1.71 -15.97
N ARG A 8 6.07 1.39 -17.05
CA ARG A 8 7.42 1.93 -17.30
C ARG A 8 7.41 3.46 -17.49
N GLY A 9 6.39 4.00 -18.16
CA GLY A 9 6.20 5.44 -18.31
C GLY A 9 6.04 6.15 -16.96
N LEU A 10 5.30 5.54 -16.03
CA LEU A 10 5.11 6.07 -14.67
C LEU A 10 6.41 6.15 -13.85
N LEU A 11 7.47 5.41 -14.21
CA LEU A 11 8.77 5.55 -13.56
C LEU A 11 9.50 6.84 -13.97
N ALA A 12 9.20 7.42 -15.13
CA ALA A 12 9.86 8.65 -15.59
C ALA A 12 9.33 9.91 -14.86
N SER A 13 8.08 9.88 -14.42
CA SER A 13 7.46 10.91 -13.58
C SER A 13 6.48 10.25 -12.61
N CYS A 14 6.94 10.02 -11.38
CA CYS A 14 6.25 9.15 -10.43
C CYS A 14 4.91 9.73 -9.92
N GLN A 15 3.82 9.05 -10.28
CA GLN A 15 2.45 9.31 -9.81
C GLN A 15 1.75 8.06 -9.20
N LEU A 16 2.55 7.09 -8.75
CA LEU A 16 2.07 5.78 -8.26
C LEU A 16 1.24 5.81 -6.96
N CYS A 17 1.29 6.91 -6.22
CA CYS A 17 0.55 7.07 -4.97
C CYS A 17 0.01 8.49 -4.85
N PRO A 18 -0.89 8.78 -3.89
CA PRO A 18 -1.52 10.09 -3.77
C PRO A 18 -0.55 11.26 -3.58
N ARG A 19 0.72 10.99 -3.21
CA ARG A 19 1.77 12.03 -3.09
C ARG A 19 2.22 12.65 -4.41
N GLN A 20 2.04 11.94 -5.53
CA GLN A 20 2.36 12.46 -6.88
C GLN A 20 3.71 13.19 -7.00
N CYS A 21 4.77 12.62 -6.43
CA CYS A 21 6.04 13.32 -6.24
C CYS A 21 6.80 13.71 -7.52
N GLY A 22 6.43 13.17 -8.69
CA GLY A 22 7.02 13.54 -9.99
C GLY A 22 8.48 13.14 -10.20
N VAL A 23 9.15 12.51 -9.22
CA VAL A 23 10.55 12.09 -9.36
C VAL A 23 10.74 11.08 -10.49
N ASN A 24 11.88 11.17 -11.15
CA ASN A 24 12.27 10.23 -12.20
C ASN A 24 12.94 8.98 -11.60
N ARG A 25 12.12 8.00 -11.24
CA ARG A 25 12.57 6.69 -10.74
C ARG A 25 13.34 5.90 -11.79
N ALA A 26 13.12 6.12 -13.09
CA ALA A 26 13.90 5.45 -14.13
C ALA A 26 15.39 5.85 -14.07
N GLN A 27 15.70 7.03 -13.53
CA GLN A 27 17.04 7.52 -13.19
C GLN A 27 17.39 7.31 -11.71
N ASN A 28 16.69 6.43 -11.00
CA ASN A 28 16.86 6.14 -9.57
C ASN A 28 16.66 7.34 -8.63
N GLN A 29 15.97 8.40 -9.06
CA GLN A 29 15.55 9.46 -8.14
C GLN A 29 14.52 8.91 -7.16
N LYS A 30 14.62 9.36 -5.91
CA LYS A 30 13.80 8.87 -4.79
C LYS A 30 12.90 9.98 -4.27
N GLY A 31 11.61 9.68 -4.12
CA GLY A 31 10.65 10.57 -3.46
C GLY A 31 10.54 10.27 -1.97
N PHE A 32 9.43 10.69 -1.35
CA PHE A 32 9.13 10.42 0.07
C PHE A 32 9.30 8.95 0.45
N CYS A 33 8.79 8.04 -0.40
CA CYS A 33 8.86 6.59 -0.16
C CYS A 33 10.25 5.97 -0.38
N ARG A 34 11.30 6.75 -0.67
CA ARG A 34 12.69 6.27 -0.85
C ARG A 34 12.92 5.16 -1.88
N SER A 35 11.94 4.86 -2.73
CA SER A 35 12.00 3.76 -3.71
C SER A 35 12.38 4.27 -5.09
N GLY A 36 13.30 3.55 -5.75
CA GLY A 36 13.89 3.90 -7.06
C GLY A 36 13.31 3.08 -8.21
N ARG A 37 14.15 2.75 -9.20
CA ARG A 37 13.75 2.00 -10.40
C ARG A 37 13.35 0.57 -10.08
N LEU A 38 14.17 -0.12 -9.30
CA LEU A 38 14.01 -1.53 -8.99
C LEU A 38 13.20 -1.71 -7.69
N PRO A 39 12.47 -2.83 -7.56
CA PRO A 39 11.79 -3.17 -6.32
C PRO A 39 12.80 -3.46 -5.22
N ILE A 40 12.44 -3.10 -3.99
CA ILE A 40 13.20 -3.48 -2.79
C ILE A 40 12.33 -4.44 -2.00
N VAL A 41 12.78 -5.68 -1.85
CA VAL A 41 12.05 -6.74 -1.16
C VAL A 41 12.71 -6.98 0.19
N SER A 42 11.94 -6.92 1.27
CA SER A 42 12.40 -7.21 2.62
C SER A 42 12.47 -8.71 2.88
N SER A 43 11.39 -9.42 2.54
CA SER A 43 11.26 -10.86 2.70
C SER A 43 10.20 -11.42 1.75
N TYR A 44 10.25 -12.73 1.53
CA TYR A 44 9.19 -13.48 0.87
C TYR A 44 9.06 -14.88 1.49
N ASN A 45 7.84 -15.30 1.83
CA ASN A 45 7.60 -16.57 2.52
C ASN A 45 6.14 -17.02 2.39
N ALA A 46 5.89 -18.32 2.64
CA ALA A 46 4.54 -18.81 2.89
C ALA A 46 4.10 -18.32 4.28
N HIS A 47 3.14 -17.38 4.32
CA HIS A 47 2.66 -16.74 5.52
C HIS A 47 1.33 -17.36 5.97
N LEU A 48 1.32 -17.98 7.16
CA LEU A 48 0.14 -18.63 7.74
C LEU A 48 -0.67 -17.71 8.67
N GLY A 49 -0.15 -16.53 9.01
CA GLY A 49 -0.79 -15.59 9.94
C GLY A 49 -1.74 -14.58 9.30
N GLU A 50 -1.98 -14.62 7.99
CA GLU A 50 -3.03 -13.80 7.36
C GLU A 50 -4.41 -14.36 7.73
N GLU A 51 -5.49 -13.61 7.51
CA GLU A 51 -6.84 -14.08 7.79
C GLU A 51 -7.14 -15.42 7.10
N PRO A 52 -7.92 -16.32 7.73
CA PRO A 52 -8.18 -17.66 7.18
C PRO A 52 -8.64 -17.71 5.72
N PRO A 53 -9.45 -16.75 5.20
CA PRO A 53 -9.80 -16.71 3.77
C PRO A 53 -8.63 -16.45 2.81
N ILE A 54 -7.54 -15.85 3.30
CA ILE A 54 -6.33 -15.51 2.53
C ILE A 54 -5.26 -16.59 2.70
N SER A 55 -4.96 -16.97 3.94
CA SER A 55 -3.89 -17.94 4.25
C SER A 55 -4.31 -19.39 4.03
N GLY A 56 -5.57 -19.73 4.26
CA GLY A 56 -6.08 -21.09 4.18
C GLY A 56 -5.17 -22.11 4.88
N SER A 57 -5.07 -23.31 4.30
CA SER A 57 -4.20 -24.39 4.81
C SER A 57 -2.77 -24.40 4.28
N ARG A 58 -2.47 -23.67 3.20
CA ARG A 58 -1.18 -23.71 2.49
C ARG A 58 -0.37 -22.42 2.62
N GLY A 59 -0.91 -21.43 3.33
CA GLY A 59 -0.34 -20.11 3.47
C GLY A 59 -0.61 -19.19 2.28
N SER A 60 -0.46 -17.91 2.56
CA SER A 60 -0.42 -16.82 1.59
C SER A 60 1.03 -16.63 1.13
N GLY A 61 1.29 -16.58 -0.18
CA GLY A 61 2.63 -16.39 -0.71
C GLY A 61 3.04 -14.93 -0.58
N THR A 62 3.47 -14.51 0.60
CA THR A 62 3.65 -13.10 0.90
C THR A 62 5.00 -12.59 0.43
N ILE A 63 5.01 -11.44 -0.26
CA ILE A 63 6.18 -10.67 -0.63
C ILE A 63 6.08 -9.30 0.05
N PHE A 64 6.96 -9.06 1.02
CA PHE A 64 7.03 -7.79 1.74
C PHE A 64 7.94 -6.82 0.99
N PHE A 65 7.38 -5.73 0.49
CA PHE A 65 8.19 -4.65 -0.06
C PHE A 65 8.74 -3.76 1.05
N ALA A 66 9.99 -3.34 0.89
CA ALA A 66 10.59 -2.34 1.75
C ALA A 66 10.19 -0.92 1.32
N ASN A 67 10.40 0.00 2.24
CA ASN A 67 9.87 1.35 2.22
C ASN A 67 8.33 1.44 2.22
N CYS A 68 7.80 2.65 2.35
CA CYS A 68 6.37 2.90 2.31
C CYS A 68 6.07 4.32 1.81
N ASN A 69 4.92 4.52 1.18
CA ASN A 69 4.38 5.85 0.86
C ASN A 69 3.77 6.56 2.08
N MET A 70 3.76 5.93 3.25
CA MET A 70 3.36 6.49 4.54
C MET A 70 4.50 6.42 5.57
N ALA A 71 4.32 7.07 6.71
CA ALA A 71 5.24 7.04 7.85
C ALA A 71 4.45 6.98 9.16
N CYS A 72 3.67 5.91 9.35
CA CYS A 72 2.80 5.76 10.51
C CYS A 72 3.63 5.71 11.79
N VAL A 73 3.21 6.46 12.82
CA VAL A 73 3.89 6.48 14.13
C VAL A 73 3.80 5.15 14.89
N TYR A 74 2.78 4.35 14.57
CA TYR A 74 2.49 3.03 15.15
C TYR A 74 2.81 1.88 14.17
N CYS A 75 3.68 2.11 13.18
CA CYS A 75 3.96 1.11 12.14
C CYS A 75 4.58 -0.18 12.73
N GLN A 76 3.85 -1.30 12.67
CA GLN A 76 4.37 -2.62 13.08
C GLN A 76 5.56 -3.04 12.22
N ASN A 77 5.52 -2.66 10.95
CA ASN A 77 6.55 -2.91 9.94
C ASN A 77 7.61 -1.80 9.87
N TRP A 78 7.82 -1.02 10.95
CA TRP A 78 8.75 0.12 10.96
C TRP A 78 10.16 -0.18 10.43
N PRO A 79 10.81 -1.32 10.79
CA PRO A 79 12.15 -1.64 10.27
C PRO A 79 12.17 -1.75 8.74
N ILE A 80 11.13 -2.32 8.13
CA ILE A 80 11.10 -2.53 6.67
C ILE A 80 10.55 -1.30 5.94
N SER A 81 9.58 -0.60 6.51
CA SER A 81 8.89 0.54 5.89
C SER A 81 9.62 1.87 6.05
N GLN A 82 10.24 2.11 7.21
CA GLN A 82 10.88 3.39 7.53
C GLN A 82 12.40 3.33 7.48
N LEU A 83 13.01 2.24 7.95
CA LEU A 83 14.45 2.02 7.77
C LEU A 83 14.82 1.43 6.41
N GLY A 84 13.83 1.00 5.62
CA GLY A 84 14.05 0.46 4.28
C GLY A 84 14.82 -0.86 4.30
N GLN A 85 14.68 -1.67 5.37
CA GLN A 85 15.35 -2.97 5.46
C GLN A 85 14.83 -3.92 4.36
N GLY A 86 15.69 -4.21 3.40
CA GLY A 86 15.44 -5.12 2.30
C GLY A 86 16.56 -5.05 1.28
N GLN A 87 16.40 -5.79 0.18
CA GLN A 87 17.36 -5.85 -0.90
C GLN A 87 16.71 -5.39 -2.20
N GLU A 88 17.44 -4.56 -2.94
CA GLU A 88 17.04 -4.22 -4.30
C GLU A 88 17.19 -5.46 -5.18
N VAL A 89 16.14 -5.81 -5.93
CA VAL A 89 16.11 -7.02 -6.77
C VAL A 89 15.73 -6.68 -8.20
N THR A 90 16.18 -7.49 -9.15
CA THR A 90 15.78 -7.34 -10.56
C THR A 90 14.31 -7.72 -10.77
N PHE A 91 13.74 -7.32 -11.90
CA PHE A 91 12.38 -7.72 -12.27
C PHE A 91 12.26 -9.24 -12.41
N ASP A 92 13.24 -9.91 -13.03
CA ASP A 92 13.32 -11.36 -13.13
C ASP A 92 13.38 -12.04 -11.76
N ARG A 93 14.10 -11.44 -10.81
CA ARG A 93 14.18 -11.98 -9.46
C ARG A 93 12.86 -11.84 -8.71
N LEU A 94 12.15 -10.72 -8.86
CA LEU A 94 10.80 -10.57 -8.31
C LEU A 94 9.82 -11.57 -8.93
N ALA A 95 9.89 -11.81 -10.25
CA ALA A 95 9.11 -12.85 -10.92
C ALA A 95 9.44 -14.26 -10.39
N GLY A 96 10.73 -14.56 -10.20
CA GLY A 96 11.19 -15.82 -9.61
C GLY A 96 10.66 -16.06 -8.20
N MET A 97 10.56 -15.01 -7.37
CA MET A 97 9.94 -15.13 -6.03
C MET A 97 8.46 -15.55 -6.12
N MET A 98 7.70 -15.06 -7.11
CA MET A 98 6.30 -15.46 -7.31
C MET A 98 6.20 -16.95 -7.68
N LEU A 99 7.06 -17.41 -8.58
CA LEU A 99 7.12 -18.82 -9.01
C LEU A 99 7.55 -19.74 -7.86
N GLU A 100 8.57 -19.36 -7.09
CA GLU A 100 9.04 -20.15 -5.95
C GLU A 100 7.96 -20.28 -4.87
N LEU A 101 7.15 -19.24 -4.63
CA LEU A 101 6.02 -19.31 -3.71
C LEU A 101 4.88 -20.19 -4.26
N GLN A 102 4.66 -20.16 -5.58
CA GLN A 102 3.75 -21.08 -6.26
C GLN A 102 4.21 -22.54 -6.15
N GLU A 103 5.49 -22.82 -6.37
CA GLU A 103 6.07 -24.17 -6.24
C GLU A 103 5.98 -24.70 -4.80
N ARG A 104 6.07 -23.80 -3.81
CA ARG A 104 5.82 -24.13 -2.40
C ARG A 104 4.34 -24.43 -2.09
N GLY A 105 3.45 -24.24 -3.06
CA GLY A 105 2.02 -24.57 -2.96
C GLY A 105 1.16 -23.52 -2.29
N CYS A 106 1.62 -22.26 -2.20
CA CYS A 106 0.83 -21.17 -1.61
C CYS A 106 -0.50 -20.99 -2.36
N HIS A 107 -1.52 -20.49 -1.66
CA HIS A 107 -2.85 -20.28 -2.27
C HIS A 107 -2.91 -19.07 -3.21
N ASN A 108 -2.03 -18.08 -3.00
CA ASN A 108 -2.00 -16.81 -3.72
C ASN A 108 -0.59 -16.19 -3.60
N ILE A 109 -0.35 -15.08 -4.31
CA ILE A 109 0.74 -14.16 -4.02
C ILE A 109 0.18 -12.89 -3.38
N ASN A 110 0.65 -12.58 -2.17
CA ASN A 110 0.24 -11.40 -1.43
C ASN A 110 1.34 -10.35 -1.45
N PHE A 111 1.10 -9.27 -2.19
CA PHE A 111 1.99 -8.12 -2.22
C PHE A 111 1.67 -7.20 -1.06
N VAL A 112 2.59 -7.08 -0.10
CA VAL A 112 2.43 -6.24 1.09
C VAL A 112 3.15 -4.91 0.91
N THR A 113 2.43 -3.82 1.17
CA THR A 113 2.82 -2.43 0.85
C THR A 113 3.13 -2.22 -0.65
N PRO A 114 2.24 -2.62 -1.58
CA PRO A 114 2.49 -2.58 -3.02
C PRO A 114 2.36 -1.19 -3.64
N SER A 115 1.74 -0.22 -2.96
CA SER A 115 1.32 1.07 -3.52
C SER A 115 2.42 1.81 -4.26
N HIS A 116 3.62 1.88 -3.66
CA HIS A 116 4.77 2.53 -4.28
C HIS A 116 5.57 1.62 -5.21
N MET A 117 5.18 0.35 -5.37
CA MET A 117 5.86 -0.68 -6.18
C MET A 117 5.03 -1.19 -7.36
N ILE A 118 3.83 -0.64 -7.60
CA ILE A 118 2.91 -1.05 -8.68
C ILE A 118 3.62 -1.15 -10.03
N ALA A 119 4.43 -0.14 -10.41
CA ALA A 119 5.12 -0.15 -11.68
C ALA A 119 6.07 -1.36 -11.80
N GLN A 120 6.83 -1.63 -10.74
CA GLN A 120 7.78 -2.74 -10.69
C GLN A 120 7.07 -4.10 -10.72
N ILE A 121 5.92 -4.22 -10.04
CA ILE A 121 5.06 -5.42 -10.09
C ILE A 121 4.58 -5.67 -11.53
N LEU A 122 4.05 -4.66 -12.21
CA LEU A 122 3.54 -4.78 -13.59
C LEU A 122 4.64 -4.99 -14.64
N ILE A 123 5.90 -4.72 -14.29
CA ILE A 123 7.06 -5.05 -15.13
C ILE A 123 7.50 -6.50 -14.88
N ALA A 124 7.48 -6.98 -13.64
CA ALA A 124 7.92 -8.33 -13.28
C ALA A 124 6.87 -9.41 -13.57
N LEU A 125 5.59 -9.12 -13.34
CA LEU A 125 4.51 -10.09 -13.45
C LEU A 125 4.43 -10.79 -14.83
N PRO A 126 4.55 -10.09 -15.98
CA PRO A 126 4.57 -10.77 -17.28
C PRO A 126 5.68 -11.82 -17.40
N LEU A 127 6.85 -11.58 -16.80
CA LEU A 127 7.97 -12.52 -16.80
C LEU A 127 7.62 -13.81 -16.03
N ALA A 128 6.88 -13.68 -14.93
CA ALA A 128 6.38 -14.81 -14.16
C ALA A 128 5.29 -15.57 -14.94
N VAL A 129 4.38 -14.86 -15.59
CA VAL A 129 3.29 -15.46 -16.37
C VAL A 129 3.84 -16.23 -17.58
N GLU A 130 4.82 -15.69 -18.30
CA GLU A 130 5.51 -16.36 -19.41
C GLU A 130 6.21 -17.66 -18.99
N THR A 131 6.50 -17.80 -17.69
CA THR A 131 7.16 -18.97 -17.09
C THR A 131 6.21 -19.87 -16.29
N GLY A 132 4.89 -19.64 -16.40
CA GLY A 132 3.86 -20.55 -15.86
C GLY A 132 3.24 -20.12 -14.52
N PHE A 133 3.41 -18.87 -14.10
CA PHE A 133 2.69 -18.33 -12.95
C PHE A 133 1.17 -18.29 -13.20
N ASN A 134 0.39 -18.81 -12.25
CA ASN A 134 -1.07 -18.94 -12.38
C ASN A 134 -1.85 -18.79 -11.06
N LEU A 135 -1.23 -18.29 -9.99
CA LEU A 135 -1.91 -18.06 -8.72
C LEU A 135 -2.67 -16.72 -8.68
N PRO A 136 -3.74 -16.63 -7.88
CA PRO A 136 -4.40 -15.36 -7.57
C PRO A 136 -3.44 -14.35 -6.93
N LEU A 137 -3.69 -13.06 -7.16
CA LEU A 137 -2.92 -11.95 -6.61
C LEU A 137 -3.73 -11.19 -5.55
N VAL A 138 -3.11 -10.99 -4.38
CA VAL A 138 -3.62 -10.18 -3.28
C VAL A 138 -2.83 -8.87 -3.21
N TYR A 139 -3.55 -7.75 -3.12
CA TYR A 139 -3.02 -6.41 -2.95
C TYR A 139 -3.28 -5.95 -1.51
N ASN A 140 -2.29 -6.16 -0.63
CA ASN A 140 -2.36 -5.77 0.79
C ASN A 140 -1.70 -4.39 0.99
N SER A 141 -2.52 -3.34 1.06
CA SER A 141 -2.07 -1.95 1.17
C SER A 141 -2.62 -1.26 2.41
N SER A 142 -2.07 -0.10 2.75
CA SER A 142 -2.63 0.78 3.78
C SER A 142 -3.88 1.56 3.35
N GLY A 143 -4.40 1.29 2.15
CA GLY A 143 -5.49 2.06 1.52
C GLY A 143 -5.09 3.48 1.06
N TYR A 144 -3.86 3.94 1.29
CA TYR A 144 -3.37 5.23 0.78
C TYR A 144 -2.88 5.10 -0.67
N ASP A 145 -3.82 4.83 -1.58
CA ASP A 145 -3.57 4.45 -2.97
C ASP A 145 -4.07 5.50 -3.97
N SER A 146 -3.38 5.61 -5.11
CA SER A 146 -3.79 6.50 -6.21
C SER A 146 -4.88 5.85 -7.04
N GLN A 147 -5.97 6.57 -7.34
CA GLN A 147 -7.04 6.07 -8.22
C GLN A 147 -6.51 5.62 -9.59
N ASN A 148 -5.56 6.35 -10.17
CA ASN A 148 -4.97 5.99 -11.45
C ASN A 148 -4.18 4.67 -11.35
N SER A 149 -3.50 4.46 -10.23
CA SER A 149 -2.75 3.22 -10.02
C SER A 149 -3.66 2.03 -9.69
N LEU A 150 -4.79 2.25 -9.00
CA LEU A 150 -5.82 1.23 -8.82
C LEU A 150 -6.44 0.82 -10.16
N LYS A 151 -6.76 1.77 -11.05
CA LYS A 151 -7.23 1.47 -12.42
C LYS A 151 -6.21 0.66 -13.23
N LEU A 152 -4.92 0.88 -12.99
CA LEU A 152 -3.86 0.13 -13.65
C LEU A 152 -3.79 -1.33 -13.15
N MET A 153 -4.13 -1.56 -11.89
CA MET A 153 -4.19 -2.89 -11.27
C MET A 153 -5.54 -3.61 -11.46
N ASP A 154 -6.57 -2.92 -11.95
CA ASP A 154 -7.91 -3.46 -12.17
C ASP A 154 -7.88 -4.65 -13.15
N GLY A 155 -8.40 -5.80 -12.73
CA GLY A 155 -8.30 -7.06 -13.49
C GLY A 155 -6.89 -7.64 -13.59
N VAL A 156 -5.90 -7.12 -12.85
CA VAL A 156 -4.62 -7.78 -12.55
C VAL A 156 -4.67 -8.42 -11.17
N VAL A 157 -5.21 -7.70 -10.19
CA VAL A 157 -5.38 -8.16 -8.81
C VAL A 157 -6.74 -8.80 -8.65
N ASP A 158 -6.79 -9.93 -7.93
CA ASP A 158 -8.03 -10.65 -7.63
C ASP A 158 -8.65 -10.19 -6.31
N ILE A 159 -7.81 -9.88 -5.32
CA ILE A 159 -8.25 -9.53 -3.95
C ILE A 159 -7.55 -8.26 -3.50
N TYR A 160 -8.34 -7.26 -3.10
CA TYR A 160 -7.84 -6.05 -2.46
C TYR A 160 -8.05 -6.15 -0.95
N LEU A 161 -6.96 -6.01 -0.19
CA LEU A 161 -6.94 -6.06 1.27
C LEU A 161 -6.40 -4.74 1.82
N PRO A 162 -7.23 -3.67 1.86
CA PRO A 162 -6.80 -2.39 2.42
C PRO A 162 -6.90 -2.40 3.95
N GLU A 163 -5.77 -2.17 4.62
CA GLU A 163 -5.71 -1.80 6.03
C GLU A 163 -6.17 -0.33 6.19
N ALA A 164 -7.48 -0.12 6.13
CA ALA A 164 -8.07 1.19 6.33
C ALA A 164 -8.16 1.51 7.83
N GLU A 165 -7.22 2.30 8.35
CA GLU A 165 -7.42 2.94 9.65
C GLU A 165 -8.41 4.09 9.49
N THR A 166 -9.64 3.92 9.99
CA THR A 166 -10.64 4.98 9.90
C THR A 166 -10.40 6.05 10.97
N ILE A 167 -10.48 7.32 10.59
CA ILE A 167 -10.50 8.43 11.56
C ILE A 167 -11.81 8.42 12.37
N LYS A 168 -12.87 7.82 11.82
CA LYS A 168 -14.15 7.62 12.49
C LYS A 168 -13.94 6.75 13.73
N GLY A 169 -14.45 7.20 14.87
CA GLY A 169 -14.25 6.60 16.18
C GLY A 169 -13.03 7.13 16.95
N LYS A 170 -12.10 7.84 16.29
CA LYS A 170 -10.93 8.41 16.98
C LYS A 170 -11.32 9.54 17.91
N ALA A 171 -10.60 9.61 19.03
CA ALA A 171 -10.69 10.72 19.94
C ALA A 171 -9.90 11.91 19.41
N VAL A 172 -10.46 13.10 19.61
CA VAL A 172 -9.86 14.36 19.21
C VAL A 172 -9.99 15.38 20.33
N ARG A 173 -9.14 16.39 20.29
CA ARG A 173 -9.22 17.57 21.14
C ARG A 173 -9.37 18.81 20.27
N HIS A 174 -10.34 19.64 20.63
CA HIS A 174 -10.53 20.97 20.06
C HIS A 174 -10.30 22.02 21.13
N SER A 175 -9.67 23.14 20.79
CA SER A 175 -9.32 24.21 21.73
C SER A 175 -10.53 24.76 22.51
N VAL A 176 -11.68 24.88 21.83
CA VAL A 176 -12.95 25.37 22.42
C VAL A 176 -13.79 24.25 23.07
N TRP A 177 -14.01 23.15 22.35
CA TRP A 177 -15.00 22.13 22.75
C TRP A 177 -14.41 20.99 23.58
N GLY A 178 -13.09 21.01 23.82
CA GLY A 178 -12.40 19.99 24.60
C GLY A 178 -12.31 18.66 23.86
N ARG A 179 -12.45 17.54 24.58
CA ARG A 179 -12.39 16.19 24.00
C ARG A 179 -13.69 15.81 23.31
N GLY A 180 -13.57 15.21 22.13
CA GLY A 180 -14.69 14.66 21.38
C GLY A 180 -14.28 13.41 20.61
N GLN A 181 -15.27 12.79 19.97
CA GLN A 181 -15.10 11.60 19.14
C GLN A 181 -15.60 11.87 17.73
N VAL A 182 -14.81 11.53 16.73
CA VAL A 182 -15.21 11.64 15.33
C VAL A 182 -16.29 10.59 15.04
N VAL A 183 -17.44 11.01 14.53
CA VAL A 183 -18.57 10.14 14.19
C VAL A 183 -18.87 10.10 12.70
N ASP A 184 -18.37 11.07 11.94
CA ASP A 184 -18.50 11.06 10.49
C ASP A 184 -17.43 11.91 9.82
N ILE A 185 -17.18 11.66 8.53
CA ILE A 185 -16.14 12.32 7.75
C ILE A 185 -16.71 12.67 6.37
N GLU A 186 -16.48 13.90 5.92
CA GLU A 186 -16.82 14.35 4.57
C GLU A 186 -15.60 14.97 3.91
N GLY A 187 -15.40 14.67 2.63
CA GLY A 187 -14.26 15.15 1.85
C GLY A 187 -12.96 14.39 2.12
N ASP A 188 -11.89 14.82 1.45
CA ASP A 188 -10.55 14.24 1.49
C ASP A 188 -9.47 15.33 1.56
N GLY A 189 -8.24 14.93 1.89
CA GLY A 189 -7.10 15.85 1.95
C GLY A 189 -7.26 17.00 2.94
N ASP A 190 -6.90 18.21 2.50
CA ASP A 190 -6.89 19.43 3.32
C ASP A 190 -8.30 19.99 3.59
N ASP A 191 -9.29 19.62 2.77
CA ASP A 191 -10.69 20.07 2.89
C ASP A 191 -11.56 19.13 3.75
N MET A 192 -10.95 18.11 4.35
CA MET A 192 -11.63 17.10 5.15
C MET A 192 -12.35 17.72 6.34
N LYS A 193 -13.66 17.46 6.45
CA LYS A 193 -14.51 17.88 7.58
C LYS A 193 -14.89 16.68 8.43
N LEU A 194 -14.69 16.83 9.73
CA LEU A 194 -15.00 15.84 10.76
C LEU A 194 -16.28 16.25 11.47
N SER A 195 -17.28 15.37 11.47
CA SER A 195 -18.39 15.45 12.41
C SER A 195 -17.94 14.85 13.73
N ILE A 196 -17.88 15.67 14.78
CA ILE A 196 -17.37 15.29 16.10
C ILE A 196 -18.47 15.47 17.15
N VAL A 197 -18.64 14.46 18.01
CA VAL A 197 -19.46 14.53 19.21
C VAL A 197 -18.56 14.85 20.40
N PHE A 198 -18.75 16.01 21.02
CA PHE A 198 -18.03 16.42 22.22
C PHE A 198 -18.78 16.00 23.49
N LYS A 199 -18.10 16.11 24.63
CA LYS A 199 -18.69 15.88 25.96
C LYS A 199 -19.98 16.71 26.11
N GLY A 200 -21.05 16.07 26.59
CA GLY A 200 -22.38 16.69 26.68
C GLY A 200 -23.24 16.58 25.41
N GLY A 201 -22.81 15.81 24.41
CA GLY A 201 -23.62 15.49 23.22
C GLY A 201 -23.58 16.56 22.13
N VAL A 202 -22.76 17.59 22.27
CA VAL A 202 -22.62 18.66 21.28
C VAL A 202 -21.98 18.11 20.01
N LYS A 203 -22.70 18.22 18.89
CA LYS A 203 -22.19 17.85 17.56
C LYS A 203 -21.66 19.07 16.84
N LYS A 204 -20.45 18.97 16.28
CA LYS A 204 -19.88 20.01 15.39
C LYS A 204 -19.27 19.36 14.16
N LYS A 205 -19.34 20.09 13.05
CA LYS A 205 -18.58 19.78 11.84
C LYS A 205 -17.38 20.72 11.79
N ILE A 206 -16.17 20.17 11.87
CA ILE A 206 -14.92 20.93 12.02
C ILE A 206 -13.92 20.44 10.98
N MET A 207 -13.17 21.34 10.35
CA MET A 207 -12.09 20.94 9.43
C MET A 207 -10.99 20.21 10.20
N ALA A 208 -10.46 19.13 9.63
CA ALA A 208 -9.52 18.24 10.31
C ALA A 208 -8.27 18.97 10.85
N GLY A 209 -7.80 20.03 10.18
CA GLY A 209 -6.67 20.86 10.63
C GLY A 209 -6.90 21.67 11.92
N PHE A 210 -8.11 21.71 12.46
CA PHE A 210 -8.45 22.46 13.69
C PHE A 210 -8.65 21.56 14.92
N VAL A 211 -8.28 20.29 14.81
CA VAL A 211 -8.34 19.34 15.93
C VAL A 211 -7.03 18.59 16.07
N GLU A 212 -6.70 18.24 17.31
CA GLU A 212 -5.59 17.35 17.64
C GLU A 212 -6.14 15.93 17.82
N PHE A 213 -5.58 14.96 17.12
CA PHE A 213 -5.86 13.54 17.37
C PHE A 213 -5.15 13.09 18.65
N ILE A 214 -5.89 12.38 19.53
CA ILE A 214 -5.42 11.95 20.86
C ILE A 214 -5.66 10.47 21.10
#